data_AF-A0A4R6LMP3-F1
#
_entry.id   AF-A0A4R6LMP3-F1
#
_cell.length_a   1.000
_cell.length_b   1.000
_cell.length_c   1.000
_cell.angle_alpha   90.00
_cell.angle_beta   90.00
_cell.angle_gamma   90.00
#
_symmetry.space_group_name_H-M   'P 1'
#
loop_
_entity.id
_entity.type
_entity.pdbx_description
1 polymer ?
#
loop_
_entity_poly.entity_id
_entity_poly.type
_entity_poly.pdbx_seq_one_letter_code
_entity_poly.pdbx_strand_id
1 'polypeptide(L)'
;MKKTLTLLVLFIGCSMHSQKVKFITINDTLEKPEYQQFVYLGEATDLTNLKAVAKVKSTGSLKNIASLFENLKIETQKLGANTFRFESFKKIDAENGELILSTYFCNDDTFETNFENIPKNKVYIFGNQNLTEHKSQTYKVNGNKY
;
A
#
# COMPACT_ATOMS: atom_id res chain seq x y z
N MET A 1 -41.43 -1.96 22.34
CA MET A 1 -40.53 -0.79 22.50
C MET A 1 -39.15 -1.15 23.07
N LYS A 2 -39.01 -2.01 24.09
CA LYS A 2 -37.68 -2.39 24.61
C LYS A 2 -36.81 -3.15 23.60
N LYS A 3 -37.38 -4.06 22.81
CA LYS A 3 -36.65 -4.87 21.79
C LYS A 3 -36.15 -4.07 20.59
N THR A 4 -36.86 -3.02 20.18
CA THR A 4 -36.47 -2.13 19.07
C THR A 4 -35.33 -1.18 19.47
N LEU A 5 -35.30 -0.76 20.75
CA LEU A 5 -34.21 0.04 21.29
C LEU A 5 -32.89 -0.74 21.36
N THR A 6 -32.94 -2.03 21.71
CA THR A 6 -31.76 -2.92 21.71
C THR A 6 -31.16 -3.09 20.32
N LEU A 7 -32.00 -3.20 19.29
CA LEU A 7 -31.54 -3.32 17.90
C LEU A 7 -30.83 -2.04 17.43
N LEU A 8 -31.36 -0.87 17.79
CA LEU A 8 -30.77 0.43 17.45
C LEU A 8 -29.38 0.62 18.09
N VAL A 9 -29.21 0.21 19.35
CA VAL A 9 -27.92 0.24 20.05
C VAL A 9 -26.89 -0.71 19.40
N LEU A 10 -27.34 -1.87 18.90
CA LEU A 10 -26.46 -2.82 18.19
C LEU A 10 -25.96 -2.25 16.85
N PHE A 11 -26.81 -1.55 16.11
CA PHE A 11 -26.44 -0.94 14.83
C PHE A 11 -25.46 0.22 14.98
N ILE A 12 -25.58 1.02 16.05
CA ILE A 12 -24.67 2.15 16.32
C ILE A 12 -23.28 1.65 16.80
N GLY A 13 -23.23 0.53 17.53
CA GLY A 13 -21.97 -0.05 18.01
C GLY A 13 -21.07 -0.64 16.92
N CYS A 14 -21.64 -1.10 15.80
CA CYS A 14 -20.89 -1.71 14.70
C CYS A 14 -20.18 -0.69 13.79
N SER A 15 -20.47 0.61 13.91
CA SER A 15 -19.94 1.63 12.99
C SER A 15 -18.55 2.15 13.36
N MET A 16 -18.05 1.88 14.57
CA MET A 16 -16.86 2.58 15.10
C MET A 16 -15.52 1.88 14.84
N HIS A 17 -15.49 0.70 14.21
CA HIS A 17 -14.27 -0.12 14.11
C HIS A 17 -14.03 -0.68 12.70
N SER A 18 -13.99 0.13 11.63
CA SER A 18 -13.53 -0.42 10.34
C SER A 18 -13.24 0.61 9.24
N GLN A 19 -12.26 1.50 9.41
CA GLN A 19 -11.58 2.06 8.23
C GLN A 19 -10.07 1.97 8.40
N LYS A 20 -9.55 0.76 8.16
CA LYS A 20 -8.11 0.51 8.03
C LYS A 20 -7.51 1.29 6.84
N VAL A 21 -8.35 1.70 5.88
CA VAL A 21 -7.98 2.45 4.68
C VAL A 21 -8.84 3.70 4.56
N LYS A 22 -8.20 4.83 4.31
CA LYS A 22 -8.80 6.13 3.99
C LYS A 22 -8.41 6.53 2.57
N PHE A 23 -9.40 6.84 1.75
CA PHE A 23 -9.18 7.45 0.44
C PHE A 23 -8.97 8.95 0.61
N ILE A 24 -7.80 9.44 0.18
CA ILE A 24 -7.48 10.87 0.11
C ILE A 24 -8.11 11.46 -1.15
N THR A 25 -8.01 10.71 -2.26
CA THR A 25 -8.63 11.06 -3.54
C THR A 25 -9.06 9.77 -4.24
N ILE A 26 -10.20 9.80 -4.91
CA ILE A 26 -10.71 8.74 -5.76
C ILE A 26 -11.01 9.39 -7.11
N ASN A 27 -10.56 8.78 -8.19
CA ASN A 27 -10.93 9.15 -9.54
C ASN A 27 -11.86 8.08 -10.12
N ASP A 28 -12.74 8.50 -11.02
CA ASP A 28 -13.61 7.58 -11.74
C ASP A 28 -12.83 6.88 -12.84
N THR A 29 -12.58 5.58 -12.65
CA THR A 29 -11.94 4.72 -13.64
C THR A 29 -12.86 3.54 -13.94
N LEU A 30 -13.19 3.33 -15.22
CA LEU A 30 -13.98 2.18 -15.67
C LEU A 30 -13.12 0.95 -15.99
N GLU A 31 -11.81 1.13 -16.03
CA GLU A 31 -10.84 0.10 -16.36
C GLU A 31 -10.75 -0.97 -15.28
N LYS A 32 -10.57 -2.21 -15.71
CA LYS A 32 -10.29 -3.34 -14.82
C LYS A 32 -9.13 -4.11 -15.39
N PRO A 33 -8.09 -4.41 -14.59
CA PRO A 33 -6.98 -5.18 -15.08
C PRO A 33 -7.43 -6.61 -15.38
N GLU A 34 -6.94 -7.15 -16.48
CA GLU A 34 -7.18 -8.54 -16.89
C GLU A 34 -6.60 -9.52 -15.87
N TYR A 35 -5.44 -9.19 -15.30
CA TYR A 35 -4.74 -9.98 -14.29
C TYR A 35 -4.72 -9.28 -12.93
N GLN A 36 -4.76 -10.06 -11.86
CA GLN A 36 -4.59 -9.57 -10.48
C GLN A 36 -3.12 -9.23 -10.18
N GLN A 37 -2.61 -8.20 -10.84
CA GLN A 37 -1.29 -7.65 -10.59
C GLN A 37 -1.37 -6.34 -9.79
N PHE A 38 -0.33 -6.06 -9.01
CA PHE A 38 -0.20 -4.82 -8.26
C PHE A 38 1.28 -4.42 -8.22
N VAL A 39 1.75 -3.82 -9.32
CA VAL A 39 3.17 -3.61 -9.57
C VAL A 39 3.61 -2.24 -9.05
N TYR A 40 4.79 -2.19 -8.45
CA TYR A 40 5.41 -0.94 -8.03
C TYR A 40 5.92 -0.14 -9.23
N LEU A 41 5.55 1.14 -9.29
CA LEU A 41 6.07 2.12 -10.24
C LEU A 41 7.28 2.83 -9.64
N GLY A 42 8.43 2.68 -10.28
CA GLY A 42 9.66 3.36 -9.91
C GLY A 42 9.55 4.88 -10.05
N GLU A 43 10.44 5.61 -9.37
CA GLU A 43 10.39 7.08 -9.38
C GLU A 43 10.60 7.68 -10.78
N ALA A 44 11.41 7.01 -11.60
CA ALA A 44 11.75 7.39 -12.97
C ALA A 44 10.66 7.03 -14.00
N THR A 45 9.62 6.29 -13.59
CA THR A 45 8.55 5.90 -14.50
C THR A 45 7.64 7.08 -14.79
N ASP A 46 7.47 7.38 -16.09
CA ASP A 46 6.57 8.42 -16.56
C ASP A 46 5.12 8.05 -16.23
N LEU A 47 4.40 9.01 -15.64
CA LEU A 47 3.02 8.83 -15.22
C LEU A 47 2.02 9.47 -16.19
N THR A 48 2.48 10.17 -17.23
CA THR A 48 1.63 10.99 -18.11
C THR A 48 0.53 10.19 -18.80
N ASN A 49 0.82 8.95 -19.19
CA ASN A 49 -0.13 8.06 -19.87
C ASN A 49 -0.87 7.10 -18.92
N LEU A 50 -0.67 7.25 -17.60
CA LEU A 50 -1.32 6.40 -16.61
C LEU A 50 -2.68 6.95 -16.22
N LYS A 51 -3.63 6.04 -15.99
CA LYS A 51 -4.94 6.41 -15.42
C LYS A 51 -4.82 6.41 -13.91
N ALA A 52 -4.78 7.59 -13.29
CA ALA A 52 -4.78 7.72 -11.84
C ALA A 52 -6.08 7.17 -11.25
N VAL A 53 -6.00 6.21 -10.33
CA VAL A 53 -7.19 5.55 -9.73
C VAL A 53 -7.51 6.16 -8.37
N ALA A 54 -6.56 6.15 -7.45
CA ALA A 54 -6.80 6.69 -6.11
C ALA A 54 -5.50 7.12 -5.43
N LYS A 55 -5.61 8.03 -4.47
CA LYS A 55 -4.59 8.26 -3.47
C LYS A 55 -5.13 7.75 -2.14
N VAL A 56 -4.44 6.78 -1.55
CA VAL A 56 -4.95 6.02 -0.41
C VAL A 56 -3.97 6.01 0.74
N LYS A 57 -4.53 5.88 1.94
CA LYS A 57 -3.81 5.93 3.20
C LYS A 57 -4.26 4.80 4.11
N SER A 58 -3.33 4.10 4.72
CA SER A 58 -3.61 3.05 5.70
C SER A 58 -2.88 3.37 6.99
N THR A 59 -3.58 3.19 8.11
CA THR A 59 -3.04 3.40 9.46
C THR A 59 -3.20 2.13 10.26
N GLY A 60 -2.16 1.72 10.97
CA GLY A 60 -2.21 0.52 11.79
C GLY A 60 -0.86 0.09 12.34
N SER A 61 -0.80 -1.15 12.83
CA SER A 61 0.32 -1.61 13.64
C SER A 61 1.65 -1.73 12.89
N LEU A 62 2.71 -1.25 13.52
CA LEU A 62 4.11 -1.41 13.12
C LEU A 62 4.64 -2.84 13.31
N LYS A 63 3.92 -3.71 14.03
CA LYS A 63 4.31 -5.11 14.22
C LYS A 63 4.24 -5.93 12.92
N ASN A 64 3.40 -5.49 11.99
CA ASN A 64 3.26 -6.10 10.67
C ASN A 64 2.93 -5.01 9.64
N ILE A 65 3.96 -4.35 9.11
CA ILE A 65 3.76 -3.30 8.11
C ILE A 65 3.18 -3.83 6.79
N ALA A 66 3.40 -5.11 6.48
CA ALA A 66 2.85 -5.72 5.27
C ALA A 66 1.31 -5.69 5.29
N SER A 67 0.70 -5.77 6.48
CA SER A 67 -0.74 -5.60 6.62
C SER A 67 -1.24 -4.23 6.14
N LEU A 68 -0.46 -3.16 6.32
CA LEU A 68 -0.83 -1.83 5.83
C LEU A 68 -0.90 -1.81 4.31
N PHE A 69 0.09 -2.41 3.66
CA PHE A 69 0.17 -2.54 2.21
C PHE A 69 -0.96 -3.41 1.65
N GLU A 70 -1.17 -4.61 2.21
CA GLU A 70 -2.22 -5.52 1.74
C GLU A 70 -3.62 -4.91 1.85
N ASN A 71 -3.90 -4.16 2.93
CA ASN A 71 -5.15 -3.44 3.07
C ASN A 71 -5.34 -2.42 1.91
N LEU A 72 -4.31 -1.65 1.58
CA LEU A 72 -4.37 -0.68 0.48
C LEU A 72 -4.54 -1.35 -0.88
N LYS A 73 -3.78 -2.42 -1.12
CA LYS A 73 -3.85 -3.21 -2.35
C LYS A 73 -5.26 -3.75 -2.58
N ILE A 74 -5.83 -4.44 -1.58
CA ILE A 74 -7.17 -5.02 -1.68
C ILE A 74 -8.21 -3.95 -2.01
N GLU A 75 -8.19 -2.81 -1.31
CA GLU A 75 -9.20 -1.77 -1.52
C GLU A 75 -9.03 -1.04 -2.86
N THR A 76 -7.80 -0.85 -3.34
CA THR A 76 -7.55 -0.14 -4.61
C THR A 76 -7.70 -1.03 -5.84
N GLN A 77 -7.44 -2.33 -5.73
CA GLN A 77 -7.73 -3.29 -6.81
C GLN A 77 -9.23 -3.42 -7.09
N LYS A 78 -10.10 -3.24 -6.08
CA LYS A 78 -11.56 -3.14 -6.29
C LYS A 78 -11.95 -1.95 -7.18
N LEU A 79 -11.12 -0.91 -7.21
CA LEU A 79 -11.29 0.28 -8.04
C LEU A 79 -10.57 0.18 -9.39
N GLY A 80 -10.03 -1.00 -9.74
CA GLY A 80 -9.34 -1.21 -11.01
C GLY A 80 -7.86 -0.84 -11.00
N ALA A 81 -7.24 -0.53 -9.86
CA ALA A 81 -5.81 -0.28 -9.81
C ALA A 81 -5.01 -1.58 -10.03
N ASN A 82 -3.95 -1.51 -10.84
CA ASN A 82 -3.00 -2.60 -11.06
C ASN A 82 -1.54 -2.21 -10.81
N THR A 83 -1.33 -0.94 -10.45
CA THR A 83 -0.03 -0.38 -10.12
C THR A 83 -0.13 0.59 -8.96
N PHE A 84 0.99 0.82 -8.30
CA PHE A 84 1.10 1.80 -7.24
C PHE A 84 2.46 2.50 -7.24
N ARG A 85 2.47 3.73 -6.77
CA ARG A 85 3.66 4.50 -6.44
C ARG A 85 3.67 4.74 -4.93
N PHE A 86 4.82 4.50 -4.31
CA PHE A 86 5.04 4.83 -2.91
C PHE A 86 5.07 6.35 -2.75
N GLU A 87 4.30 6.89 -1.80
CA GLU A 87 4.29 8.32 -1.53
C GLU A 87 5.02 8.63 -0.22
N SER A 88 4.61 7.97 0.87
CA SER A 88 5.27 8.16 2.16
C SER A 88 4.91 7.07 3.15
N PHE A 89 5.79 6.93 4.14
CA PHE A 89 5.54 6.16 5.35
C PHE A 89 5.97 7.00 6.56
N LYS A 90 5.12 7.08 7.58
CA LYS A 90 5.39 7.83 8.81
C LYS A 90 5.02 6.99 10.03
N LYS A 91 5.87 6.98 11.06
CA LYS A 91 5.46 6.47 12.38
C LYS A 91 4.58 7.53 13.03
N ILE A 92 3.41 7.12 13.51
CA ILE A 92 2.50 8.00 14.26
C ILE A 92 2.90 7.96 15.73
N ASP A 93 3.17 6.76 16.24
CA ASP A 93 3.60 6.51 17.61
C ASP A 93 4.53 5.28 17.67
N ALA A 94 4.74 4.73 18.88
CA ALA A 94 5.60 3.57 19.11
C ALA A 94 5.05 2.26 18.51
N GLU A 95 3.75 2.15 18.32
CA GLU A 95 3.05 0.94 17.89
C GLU A 95 2.39 1.07 16.52
N ASN A 96 2.14 2.29 16.03
CA ASN A 96 1.37 2.56 14.82
C ASN A 96 2.12 3.42 13.78
N GLY A 97 1.83 3.13 12.52
CA GLY A 97 2.34 3.87 11.37
C GLY A 97 1.25 4.19 10.36
N GLU A 98 1.61 5.06 9.43
CA GLU A 98 0.82 5.53 8.31
C GLU A 98 1.56 5.23 7.01
N LEU A 99 0.89 4.57 6.07
CA LEU A 99 1.38 4.32 4.71
C LEU A 99 0.46 5.05 3.72
N ILE A 100 1.04 5.82 2.81
CA ILE A 100 0.33 6.49 1.72
C ILE A 100 0.86 5.97 0.39
N LEU A 101 -0.05 5.59 -0.51
CA LEU A 101 0.22 5.18 -1.87
C LEU A 101 -0.65 5.97 -2.85
N SER A 102 -0.10 6.28 -4.02
CA SER A 102 -0.89 6.67 -5.19
C SER A 102 -1.02 5.45 -6.09
N THR A 103 -2.22 5.16 -6.59
CA THR A 103 -2.51 3.96 -7.38
C THR A 103 -3.02 4.33 -8.77
N TYR A 104 -2.67 3.50 -9.74
CA TYR A 104 -2.92 3.74 -11.14
C TYR A 104 -3.40 2.46 -11.82
N PHE A 105 -4.00 2.65 -12.99
CA PHE A 105 -4.19 1.62 -14.00
C PHE A 105 -3.24 1.89 -15.16
N CYS A 106 -2.53 0.84 -15.60
CA CYS A 106 -1.64 0.89 -16.76
C CYS A 106 -1.82 -0.35 -17.65
N ASN A 107 -1.38 -0.23 -18.90
CA ASN A 107 -1.30 -1.34 -19.85
C ASN A 107 0.09 -1.99 -19.81
N ASP A 108 0.26 -3.08 -20.56
CA ASP A 108 1.46 -3.91 -20.52
C ASP A 108 2.75 -3.18 -20.93
N ASP A 109 2.68 -2.31 -21.95
CA ASP A 109 3.83 -1.49 -22.39
C ASP A 109 4.45 -0.66 -21.25
N THR A 110 3.62 -0.24 -20.28
CA THR A 110 4.10 0.53 -19.13
C THR A 110 4.83 -0.36 -18.13
N PHE A 111 4.46 -1.63 -18.00
CA PHE A 111 5.20 -2.57 -17.15
C PHE A 111 6.60 -2.83 -17.69
N GLU A 112 6.75 -3.01 -19.01
CA GLU A 112 8.05 -3.22 -19.64
C GLU A 112 8.96 -2.00 -19.42
N THR A 113 8.46 -0.81 -19.71
CA THR A 113 9.20 0.45 -19.49
C THR A 113 9.58 0.62 -18.01
N ASN A 114 8.65 0.34 -17.09
CA ASN A 114 8.91 0.41 -15.65
C ASN A 114 9.98 -0.62 -15.22
N PHE A 115 9.99 -1.81 -15.83
CA PHE A 115 10.99 -2.84 -15.56
C PHE A 115 12.39 -2.44 -16.04
N GLU A 116 12.50 -1.79 -17.20
CA GLU A 116 13.77 -1.27 -17.71
C GLU A 116 14.38 -0.20 -16.81
N ASN A 117 13.53 0.58 -16.12
CA ASN A 117 13.93 1.60 -15.16
C ASN A 117 14.44 1.03 -13.82
N ILE A 118 14.30 -0.27 -13.57
CA ILE A 118 14.80 -0.90 -12.34
C ILE A 118 16.33 -0.89 -12.36
N PRO A 119 17.00 -0.30 -11.35
CA PRO A 119 18.46 -0.25 -11.30
C PRO A 119 19.10 -1.64 -11.40
N LYS A 120 19.87 -1.85 -12.46
CA LYS A 120 20.66 -3.07 -12.68
C LYS A 120 21.91 -3.05 -11.78
N ASN A 121 22.39 -4.24 -11.41
CA ASN A 121 23.59 -4.41 -10.58
C ASN A 121 23.49 -3.73 -9.19
N LYS A 122 22.28 -3.70 -8.62
CA LYS A 122 22.03 -3.25 -7.24
C LYS A 122 21.63 -4.43 -6.36
N VAL A 123 22.13 -4.43 -5.12
CA VAL A 123 21.71 -5.37 -4.08
C VAL A 123 20.69 -4.66 -3.19
N TYR A 124 19.52 -5.25 -3.03
CA TYR A 124 18.49 -4.75 -2.13
C TYR A 124 18.50 -5.55 -0.83
N ILE A 125 18.48 -4.85 0.30
CA ILE A 125 18.44 -5.44 1.63
C ILE A 125 17.08 -5.11 2.22
N PHE A 126 16.27 -6.14 2.46
CA PHE A 126 14.94 -6.00 3.04
C PHE A 126 15.00 -6.26 4.54
N GLY A 127 14.49 -5.30 5.33
CA GLY A 127 14.43 -5.41 6.78
C GLY A 127 13.28 -6.29 7.29
N ASN A 128 13.08 -6.29 8.60
CA ASN A 128 11.95 -6.97 9.23
C ASN A 128 10.64 -6.19 8.99
N GLN A 129 9.54 -6.92 8.80
CA GLN A 129 8.19 -6.35 8.73
C GLN A 129 7.70 -5.84 10.09
N ASN A 130 8.29 -6.32 11.19
CA ASN A 130 8.08 -5.78 12.53
C ASN A 130 9.05 -4.62 12.79
N LEU A 131 8.54 -3.38 12.74
CA LEU A 131 9.31 -2.17 12.99
C LEU A 131 9.31 -1.73 14.46
N THR A 132 8.68 -2.49 15.37
CA THR A 132 8.79 -2.29 16.82
C THR A 132 9.98 -3.04 17.41
N GLU A 133 10.58 -3.98 16.66
CA GLU A 133 11.77 -4.71 17.06
C GLU A 133 13.04 -4.02 16.56
N HIS A 134 14.01 -3.83 17.45
CA HIS A 134 15.35 -3.36 17.11
C HIS A 134 16.29 -4.55 16.92
N LYS A 135 16.26 -5.16 15.73
CA LYS A 135 17.20 -6.23 15.34
C LYS A 135 18.20 -5.69 14.33
N SER A 136 19.49 -5.82 14.64
CA SER A 136 20.57 -5.57 13.69
C SER A 136 20.76 -6.79 12.79
N GLN A 137 20.82 -6.59 11.48
CA GLN A 137 21.27 -7.61 10.53
C GLN A 137 22.63 -7.20 10.00
N THR A 138 23.58 -8.13 9.99
CA THR A 138 24.91 -7.92 9.41
C THR A 138 25.05 -8.71 8.14
N TYR A 139 25.66 -8.12 7.12
CA TYR A 139 25.85 -8.72 5.80
C TYR A 139 27.32 -8.63 5.39
N LYS A 140 27.76 -9.52 4.49
CA LYS A 140 29.10 -9.48 3.93
C LYS A 140 29.03 -9.11 2.46
N VAL A 141 29.75 -8.06 2.07
CA VAL A 141 29.89 -7.63 0.67
C VAL A 141 31.38 -7.64 0.33
N ASN A 142 31.77 -8.44 -0.66
CA ASN A 142 33.17 -8.61 -1.07
C ASN A 142 34.12 -8.94 0.10
N GLY A 143 33.67 -9.79 1.03
CA GLY A 143 34.45 -10.20 2.22
C GLY A 143 34.40 -9.22 3.40
N ASN A 144 33.94 -7.98 3.19
CA ASN A 144 33.81 -6.97 4.24
C ASN A 144 32.44 -7.05 4.92
N LYS A 145 32.42 -6.97 6.26
CA LYS A 145 31.19 -7.00 7.07
C LYS A 145 30.60 -5.60 7.19
N TYR A 146 29.30 -5.50 6.97
CA TYR A 146 28.47 -4.29 7.12
C TYR A 146 27.27 -4.60 8.01
#